data_AF-A0A3N7CX09-F1
#
_entry.id   AF-A0A3N7CX09-F1
#
_cell.length_a   1.000
_cell.length_b   1.000
_cell.length_c   1.000
_cell.angle_alpha   90.00
_cell.angle_beta   90.00
_cell.angle_gamma   90.00
#
_symmetry.space_group_name_H-M   'P 1'
#
loop_
_entity.id
_entity.type
_entity.pdbx_description
1 polymer ?
#
loop_
_entity_poly.entity_id
_entity_poly.type
_entity_poly.pdbx_seq_one_letter_code
_entity_poly.pdbx_strand_id
1 'polypeptide(L)'
;MKINTSKKLNAYTLTEILIVLAIIGILILLALPNLMPLITKAKTTEAKMQLEHVAKLEQSYFYEHSKYSVDLLEIGFIQEKLTSDAKDGKANYKIEITAATNNTFTAKATAVADFDGDGTFNVWQIDQDKNLKEVVAD
;
A
#
# COMPACT_ATOMS: atom_id res chain seq x y z
N MET A 1 32.36 -15.15 68.53
CA MET A 1 32.88 -14.98 67.16
C MET A 1 31.97 -13.98 66.44
N LYS A 2 32.41 -12.74 66.19
CA LYS A 2 31.60 -11.70 65.53
C LYS A 2 31.94 -11.71 64.03
N ILE A 3 30.95 -12.00 63.19
CA ILE A 3 31.09 -11.99 61.72
C ILE A 3 30.75 -10.57 61.24
N ASN A 4 31.77 -9.80 60.87
CA ASN A 4 31.61 -8.49 60.23
C ASN A 4 31.51 -8.69 58.71
N THR A 5 30.29 -8.62 58.17
CA THR A 5 30.05 -8.61 56.72
C THR A 5 29.39 -7.30 56.29
N SER A 6 30.16 -6.22 56.35
CA SER A 6 29.78 -4.92 55.79
C SER A 6 30.12 -4.83 54.29
N LYS A 7 29.63 -5.78 53.48
CA LYS A 7 29.66 -5.61 52.03
C LYS A 7 28.46 -4.75 51.64
N LYS A 8 28.71 -3.48 51.31
CA LYS A 8 27.70 -2.64 50.66
C LYS A 8 27.31 -3.33 49.34
N LEU A 9 26.04 -3.66 49.21
CA LEU A 9 25.48 -4.16 47.96
C LEU A 9 25.32 -2.95 47.03
N ASN A 10 25.78 -3.09 45.78
CA ASN A 10 25.52 -2.08 44.77
C ASN A 10 24.01 -2.07 44.47
N ALA A 11 23.35 -0.95 44.74
CA ALA A 11 21.92 -0.77 44.54
C ALA A 11 21.66 0.59 43.90
N TYR A 12 20.66 0.65 43.02
CA TYR A 12 20.19 1.90 42.41
C TYR A 12 19.14 2.56 43.29
N THR A 13 19.11 3.88 43.27
CA THR A 13 18.08 4.67 43.93
C THR A 13 16.78 4.64 43.12
N LEU A 14 15.64 4.78 43.81
CA LEU A 14 14.34 4.87 43.17
C LEU A 14 14.27 6.07 42.21
N THR A 15 14.93 7.17 42.56
CA THR A 15 15.05 8.39 41.73
C THR A 15 15.86 8.16 40.46
N GLU A 16 16.95 7.38 40.50
CA GLU A 16 17.70 7.03 39.29
C GLU A 16 16.83 6.21 38.32
N ILE A 17 16.09 5.23 38.84
CA ILE A 17 15.18 4.42 38.02
C ILE A 17 14.05 5.27 37.42
N LEU A 18 13.49 6.22 38.16
CA LEU A 18 12.46 7.13 37.66
C LEU A 18 12.95 8.00 36.51
N ILE A 19 14.15 8.58 36.63
CA ILE A 19 14.73 9.43 35.57
C ILE A 19 15.01 8.59 34.33
N VAL A 20 15.55 7.38 34.49
CA VAL A 20 15.82 6.47 33.36
C VAL A 20 14.53 6.10 32.62
N LEU A 21 13.45 5.79 33.35
CA LEU A 21 12.14 5.50 32.74
C LEU A 21 11.57 6.70 32.00
N ALA A 22 11.72 7.91 32.54
CA ALA A 22 11.27 9.14 31.88
C ALA A 22 12.02 9.38 30.56
N ILE A 23 13.35 9.20 30.56
CA ILE A 23 14.17 9.36 29.34
C ILE A 23 13.79 8.29 28.30
N ILE A 24 13.65 7.02 28.71
CA ILE A 24 13.23 5.93 27.80
C ILE A 24 11.85 6.24 27.21
N GLY A 25 10.90 6.76 28.00
CA GLY A 25 9.57 7.14 27.52
C GLY A 25 9.60 8.21 26.42
N ILE A 26 10.40 9.26 26.60
CA ILE A 26 10.59 10.32 25.58
C ILE A 26 11.23 9.75 24.32
N LEU A 27 12.24 8.90 24.47
CA LEU A 27 12.92 8.28 23.33
C LEU A 27 11.99 7.39 22.52
N ILE A 28 11.11 6.60 23.16
CA ILE A 28 10.13 5.75 22.45
C ILE A 28 9.16 6.61 21.62
N LEU A 29 8.69 7.73 22.18
CA LEU A 29 7.79 8.66 21.47
C LEU A 29 8.42 9.25 20.21
N LEU A 30 9.72 9.57 20.24
CA LEU A 30 10.45 10.09 19.08
C LEU A 30 10.91 8.99 18.12
N ALA A 31 11.14 7.77 18.62
CA ALA A 31 11.70 6.68 17.86
C ALA A 31 10.66 5.84 17.13
N LEU A 32 9.37 5.90 17.49
CA LEU A 32 8.32 5.17 16.77
C LEU A 32 8.14 5.77 15.38
N PRO A 33 8.57 5.07 14.31
CA PRO A 33 8.39 5.56 12.95
C PRO A 33 6.92 5.44 12.56
N ASN A 34 6.40 6.40 11.79
CA ASN A 34 5.10 6.25 11.17
C ASN A 34 5.20 5.20 10.05
N LEU A 35 4.67 3.99 10.29
CA LEU A 35 4.73 2.87 9.36
C LEU A 35 3.67 2.92 8.24
N MET A 36 2.61 3.73 8.41
CA MET A 36 1.53 3.87 7.44
C MET A 36 2.01 4.24 6.02
N PRO A 37 2.87 5.27 5.81
CA PRO A 37 3.27 5.67 4.45
C PRO A 37 4.04 4.60 3.67
N LEU A 38 4.69 3.65 4.35
CA LEU A 38 5.37 2.54 3.68
C LEU A 38 4.38 1.51 3.14
N ILE A 39 3.28 1.28 3.85
CA ILE A 39 2.22 0.34 3.47
C ILE A 39 1.44 0.91 2.29
N THR A 40 1.03 2.18 2.36
CA THR A 40 0.33 2.86 1.26
C THR A 40 1.18 2.83 -0.01
N LYS A 41 2.48 3.16 0.09
CA LYS A 41 3.40 3.12 -1.06
C LYS A 41 3.52 1.73 -1.71
N ALA A 42 3.58 0.66 -0.90
CA ALA A 42 3.63 -0.70 -1.42
C ALA A 42 2.32 -1.05 -2.16
N LYS A 43 1.17 -0.69 -1.58
CA LYS A 43 -0.16 -0.89 -2.20
C LYS A 43 -0.31 -0.07 -3.48
N THR A 44 0.09 1.19 -3.48
CA THR A 44 0.11 2.03 -4.69
C THR A 44 1.00 1.44 -5.78
N THR A 45 2.14 0.84 -5.41
CA THR A 45 3.02 0.15 -6.38
C THR A 45 2.32 -1.06 -7.00
N GLU A 46 1.54 -1.82 -6.22
CA GLU A 46 0.69 -2.90 -6.73
C GLU A 46 -0.27 -2.39 -7.81
N ALA A 47 -0.99 -1.29 -7.55
CA ALA A 47 -1.92 -0.68 -8.51
C ALA A 47 -1.24 -0.32 -9.83
N LYS A 48 -0.06 0.33 -9.75
CA LYS A 48 0.72 0.74 -10.92
C LYS A 48 1.16 -0.46 -11.75
N MET A 49 1.67 -1.51 -11.11
CA MET A 49 2.08 -2.74 -11.79
C MET A 49 0.91 -3.41 -12.50
N GLN A 50 -0.28 -3.44 -11.88
CA GLN A 50 -1.46 -4.02 -12.51
C GLN A 50 -1.97 -3.19 -13.69
N LEU A 51 -1.96 -1.86 -13.58
CA LEU A 51 -2.31 -0.96 -14.69
C LEU A 51 -1.33 -1.07 -15.85
N GLU A 52 -0.03 -1.17 -15.59
CA GLU A 52 0.97 -1.44 -16.63
C GLU A 52 0.78 -2.80 -17.29
N HIS A 53 0.36 -3.81 -16.52
CA HIS A 53 0.03 -5.13 -17.06
C HIS A 53 -1.17 -5.05 -18.00
N VAL A 54 -2.26 -4.38 -17.60
CA VAL A 54 -3.42 -4.13 -18.47
C VAL A 54 -3.00 -3.38 -19.74
N ALA A 55 -2.18 -2.33 -19.62
CA ALA A 55 -1.72 -1.57 -20.78
C ALA A 55 -0.93 -2.43 -21.79
N LYS A 56 -0.14 -3.39 -21.31
CA LYS A 56 0.57 -4.35 -22.18
C LYS A 56 -0.40 -5.32 -22.87
N LEU A 57 -1.41 -5.81 -22.14
CA LEU A 57 -2.42 -6.71 -22.70
C LEU A 57 -3.29 -5.99 -23.74
N GLU A 58 -3.74 -4.77 -23.46
CA GLU A 58 -4.43 -3.89 -24.42
C GLU A 58 -3.57 -3.63 -25.66
N GLN A 59 -2.28 -3.38 -25.49
CA GLN A 59 -1.37 -3.21 -26.61
C GLN A 59 -1.25 -4.49 -27.47
N SER A 60 -1.21 -5.67 -26.84
CA SER A 60 -1.22 -6.95 -27.56
C SER A 60 -2.53 -7.16 -28.32
N TYR A 61 -3.66 -6.92 -27.65
CA TYR A 61 -4.99 -7.05 -28.24
C TYR A 61 -5.18 -6.08 -29.42
N PHE A 62 -4.65 -4.86 -29.32
CA PHE A 62 -4.64 -3.90 -30.42
C PHE A 62 -3.84 -4.40 -31.62
N TYR A 63 -2.69 -5.06 -31.41
CA TYR A 63 -1.93 -5.63 -32.53
C TYR A 63 -2.66 -6.78 -33.24
N GLU A 64 -3.51 -7.51 -32.54
CA GLU A 64 -4.28 -8.62 -33.09
C GLU A 64 -5.60 -8.18 -33.74
N HIS A 65 -6.29 -7.22 -33.13
CA HIS A 65 -7.65 -6.83 -33.49
C HIS A 65 -7.79 -5.40 -34.02
N SER A 66 -6.71 -4.61 -34.03
CA SER A 66 -6.69 -3.20 -34.46
C SER A 66 -7.67 -2.29 -33.71
N LYS A 67 -8.02 -2.66 -32.48
CA LYS A 67 -8.88 -1.90 -31.56
C LYS A 67 -8.51 -2.23 -30.12
N TYR A 68 -8.82 -1.35 -29.18
CA TYR A 68 -8.77 -1.66 -27.74
C TYR A 68 -10.10 -2.28 -27.29
N SER A 69 -10.08 -3.02 -26.18
CA SER A 69 -11.29 -3.58 -25.59
C SER A 69 -11.64 -2.89 -24.28
N VAL A 70 -12.92 -2.91 -23.93
CA VAL A 70 -13.38 -2.49 -22.59
C VAL A 70 -13.47 -3.69 -21.64
N ASP A 71 -13.45 -4.90 -22.20
CA ASP A 71 -13.63 -6.14 -21.45
C ASP A 71 -12.27 -6.72 -21.06
N LEU A 72 -11.99 -6.73 -19.75
CA LEU A 72 -10.77 -7.33 -19.18
C LEU A 72 -10.59 -8.81 -19.57
N LEU A 73 -11.69 -9.53 -19.79
CA LEU A 73 -11.65 -10.93 -20.22
C LEU A 73 -11.21 -11.09 -21.68
N GLU A 74 -11.54 -10.15 -22.55
CA GLU A 74 -11.13 -10.20 -23.96
C GLU A 74 -9.63 -10.03 -24.11
N ILE A 75 -9.02 -9.18 -23.28
CA ILE A 75 -7.57 -9.00 -23.23
C ILE A 75 -6.85 -10.07 -22.39
N GLY A 76 -7.59 -11.03 -21.82
CA GLY A 76 -7.03 -12.09 -20.99
C GLY A 76 -6.53 -11.64 -19.61
N PHE A 77 -6.95 -10.47 -19.13
CA PHE A 77 -6.61 -10.00 -17.79
C PHE A 77 -7.47 -10.71 -16.75
N ILE A 78 -6.82 -11.44 -15.84
CA ILE A 78 -7.47 -12.12 -14.72
C ILE A 78 -7.25 -11.27 -13.47
N GLN A 79 -8.34 -10.71 -12.95
CA GLN A 79 -8.31 -9.98 -11.69
C GLN A 79 -8.25 -10.97 -10.52
N GLU A 80 -7.24 -10.77 -9.66
CA GLU A 80 -7.15 -11.47 -8.37
C GLU A 80 -8.30 -11.04 -7.46
N LYS A 81 -8.73 -11.96 -6.58
CA LYS A 81 -9.85 -11.69 -5.67
C LYS A 81 -9.52 -10.50 -4.77
N LEU A 82 -10.44 -9.53 -4.73
CA LEU A 82 -10.34 -8.35 -3.89
C LEU A 82 -10.43 -8.74 -2.41
N THR A 83 -9.68 -8.05 -1.56
CA THR A 83 -9.74 -8.23 -0.09
C THR A 83 -11.14 -7.94 0.47
N SER A 84 -11.94 -7.11 -0.22
CA SER A 84 -13.33 -6.80 0.16
C SER A 84 -14.33 -7.90 -0.18
N ASP A 85 -14.05 -8.74 -1.21
CA ASP A 85 -15.01 -9.72 -1.72
C ASP A 85 -14.82 -11.12 -1.12
N ALA A 86 -13.63 -11.44 -0.60
CA ALA A 86 -13.31 -12.74 -0.03
C ALA A 86 -12.32 -12.64 1.13
N LYS A 87 -12.49 -13.50 2.15
CA LYS A 87 -11.55 -13.60 3.28
C LYS A 87 -10.12 -13.99 2.87
N ASP A 88 -9.97 -14.64 1.70
CA ASP A 88 -8.68 -15.00 1.10
C ASP A 88 -8.27 -14.05 -0.04
N GLY A 89 -9.00 -12.96 -0.25
CA GLY A 89 -8.67 -11.94 -1.26
C GLY A 89 -7.34 -11.27 -0.94
N LYS A 90 -6.52 -11.05 -1.96
CA LYS A 90 -5.17 -10.46 -1.82
C LYS A 90 -5.04 -9.12 -2.52
N ALA A 91 -5.91 -8.82 -3.48
CA ALA A 91 -5.86 -7.60 -4.26
C ALA A 91 -6.44 -6.42 -3.47
N ASN A 92 -5.66 -5.34 -3.38
CA ASN A 92 -6.07 -4.10 -2.72
C ASN A 92 -6.69 -3.08 -3.69
N TYR A 93 -6.62 -3.35 -4.99
CA TYR A 93 -7.13 -2.47 -6.04
C TYR A 93 -8.02 -3.24 -6.99
N LYS A 94 -9.18 -2.66 -7.29
CA LYS A 94 -10.07 -3.07 -8.37
C LYS A 94 -9.64 -2.38 -9.65
N ILE A 95 -9.29 -3.19 -10.64
CA ILE A 95 -8.93 -2.74 -11.99
C ILE A 95 -10.17 -2.80 -12.89
N GLU A 96 -10.38 -1.76 -13.67
CA GLU A 96 -11.47 -1.64 -14.64
C GLU A 96 -11.01 -0.82 -15.85
N ILE A 97 -11.51 -1.13 -17.03
CA ILE A 97 -11.31 -0.29 -18.22
C ILE A 97 -12.53 0.61 -18.33
N THR A 98 -12.35 1.91 -18.16
CA THR A 98 -13.45 2.89 -18.14
C THR A 98 -13.88 3.25 -19.56
N ALA A 99 -12.94 3.27 -20.50
CA ALA A 99 -13.23 3.58 -21.90
C ALA A 99 -12.21 2.90 -22.81
N ALA A 100 -12.69 2.39 -23.95
CA ALA A 100 -11.85 1.87 -25.02
C ALA A 100 -12.45 2.26 -26.37
N THR A 101 -11.59 2.69 -27.29
CA THR A 101 -11.93 3.00 -28.67
C THR A 101 -10.95 2.28 -29.59
N ASN A 102 -11.04 2.53 -30.90
CA ASN A 102 -10.07 1.95 -31.83
C ASN A 102 -8.64 2.46 -31.60
N ASN A 103 -8.44 3.63 -30.97
CA ASN A 103 -7.12 4.27 -30.91
C ASN A 103 -6.71 4.70 -29.50
N THR A 104 -7.62 4.66 -28.54
CA THR A 104 -7.36 5.08 -27.17
C THR A 104 -8.01 4.12 -26.19
N PHE A 105 -7.41 3.98 -25.02
CA PHE A 105 -8.05 3.32 -23.89
C PHE A 105 -7.75 4.09 -22.60
N THR A 106 -8.56 3.84 -21.60
CA THR A 106 -8.37 4.38 -20.26
C THR A 106 -8.73 3.30 -19.27
N ALA A 107 -7.74 2.87 -18.49
CA ALA A 107 -7.92 1.93 -17.40
C ALA A 107 -7.72 2.62 -16.05
N LYS A 108 -8.50 2.18 -15.06
CA LYS A 108 -8.57 2.75 -13.73
C LYS A 108 -8.35 1.66 -12.68
N ALA A 109 -7.58 1.97 -11.66
CA ALA A 109 -7.40 1.17 -10.47
C ALA A 109 -7.97 1.93 -9.27
N THR A 110 -9.00 1.38 -8.64
CA THR A 110 -9.67 1.96 -7.47
C THR A 110 -9.33 1.14 -6.24
N ALA A 111 -8.83 1.78 -5.18
CA ALA A 111 -8.57 1.11 -3.91
C ALA A 111 -9.88 0.55 -3.32
N VAL A 112 -9.80 -0.65 -2.73
CA VAL A 112 -10.95 -1.34 -2.14
C VAL A 112 -11.18 -0.99 -0.66
N ALA A 113 -10.19 -0.33 -0.07
CA ALA A 113 -10.21 0.17 1.30
C ALA A 113 -9.55 1.54 1.32
N ASP A 114 -10.00 2.37 2.25
CA ASP A 114 -9.39 3.64 2.62
C ASP A 114 -8.13 3.35 3.46
N PHE A 115 -6.95 3.82 3.01
CA PHE A 115 -5.68 3.49 3.67
C PHE A 115 -5.24 4.54 4.69
N ASP A 116 -5.68 5.79 4.58
CA ASP A 116 -5.32 6.88 5.48
C ASP A 116 -6.46 7.28 6.45
N GLY A 117 -7.68 6.81 6.20
CA GLY A 117 -8.87 7.03 7.01
C GLY A 117 -9.59 8.35 6.71
N ASP A 118 -9.33 8.99 5.57
CA ASP A 118 -9.89 10.28 5.19
C ASP A 118 -11.29 10.21 4.52
N GLY A 119 -11.78 9.00 4.22
CA GLY A 119 -13.07 8.75 3.59
C GLY A 119 -13.05 8.76 2.05
N THR A 120 -11.88 8.92 1.44
CA THR A 120 -11.62 8.91 0.01
C THR A 120 -10.87 7.63 -0.38
N PHE A 121 -11.12 7.12 -1.58
CA PHE A 121 -10.41 5.94 -2.09
C PHE A 121 -9.35 6.37 -3.09
N ASN A 122 -8.13 5.88 -2.91
CA ASN A 122 -7.05 6.12 -3.86
C ASN A 122 -7.41 5.62 -5.27
N VAL A 123 -7.20 6.46 -6.28
CA VAL A 123 -7.51 6.13 -7.68
C VAL A 123 -6.33 6.44 -8.57
N TRP A 124 -5.89 5.41 -9.29
CA TRP A 124 -4.91 5.53 -10.37
C TRP A 124 -5.55 5.31 -11.72
N GLN A 125 -5.03 5.97 -12.74
CA GLN A 125 -5.46 5.84 -14.12
C GLN A 125 -4.24 5.71 -15.03
N ILE A 126 -4.38 4.92 -16.09
CA ILE A 126 -3.40 4.81 -17.17
C ILE A 126 -4.11 4.95 -18.52
N ASP A 127 -3.42 5.55 -19.49
CA ASP A 127 -3.86 5.69 -20.87
C ASP A 127 -3.01 4.86 -21.85
N GLN A 128 -3.33 4.95 -23.15
CA GLN A 128 -2.61 4.23 -24.21
C GLN A 128 -1.14 4.62 -24.36
N ASP A 129 -0.77 5.82 -23.91
CA ASP A 129 0.60 6.33 -23.99
C ASP A 129 1.42 5.97 -22.74
N LYS A 130 0.84 5.14 -21.85
CA LYS A 130 1.40 4.75 -20.55
C LYS A 130 1.57 5.94 -19.59
N ASN A 131 0.78 6.99 -19.77
CA ASN A 131 0.73 8.07 -18.79
C ASN A 131 -0.06 7.61 -17.57
N LEU A 132 0.68 7.20 -16.55
CA LEU A 132 0.15 6.85 -15.26
C LEU A 132 -0.12 8.12 -14.44
N LYS A 133 -1.37 8.34 -14.04
CA LYS A 133 -1.79 9.50 -13.25
C LYS A 133 -2.56 9.06 -12.02
N GLU A 134 -2.27 9.71 -10.91
CA GLU A 134 -3.10 9.66 -9.71
C GLU A 134 -4.25 10.65 -9.91
N VAL A 135 -5.47 10.11 -9.98
CA VAL A 135 -6.68 10.93 -10.15
C VAL A 135 -7.19 11.41 -8.80
N VAL A 136 -7.04 10.56 -7.78
CA VAL A 136 -7.40 10.84 -6.41
C VAL A 136 -6.27 10.34 -5.53
N ALA A 137 -5.60 11.28 -4.86
CA ALA A 137 -4.48 11.01 -3.97
C ALA A 137 -4.98 10.54 -2.60
N ASP A 138 -4.11 9.78 -1.95
CA ASP A 138 -4.21 9.20 -0.61
C ASP A 138 -2.81 9.29 0.05
#